data_AF-A0A9E1AA88-F1
#
_entry.id   AF-A0A9E1AA88-F1
#
_cell.length_a   1.000
_cell.length_b   1.000
_cell.length_c   1.000
_cell.angle_alpha   90.00
_cell.angle_beta   90.00
_cell.angle_gamma   90.00
#
_symmetry.space_group_name_H-M   'P 1'
#
loop_
_entity.id
_entity.type
_entity.pdbx_description
1 polymer ?
#
loop_
_entity_poly.entity_id
_entity_poly.type
_entity_poly.pdbx_seq_one_letter_code
_entity_poly.pdbx_strand_id
1 'polypeptide(L)'
;MWEGKDGPQPDLLSDLSQTWKEQHPDWTYIFWNGEKIDAFMAGHAEYRDVYNSYPYAVQRWDMIRYLILYEYGGIYADLDYECIDALDSLLENEFCCLASDPEEHARIFDKAHIVTNAFIAIEAGLRYMGLELISGKWYHA
;
A
#
# COMPACT_ATOMS: atom_id res chain seq x y z
N MET A 1 0.61 1.42 6.99
CA MET A 1 -0.63 1.90 7.67
C MET A 1 -0.87 1.15 8.97
N TRP A 2 -1.59 1.72 9.94
CA TRP A 2 -1.91 1.04 11.21
C TRP A 2 -3.23 1.54 11.79
N GLU A 3 -4.28 0.71 11.80
CA GLU A 3 -5.61 1.11 12.28
C GLU A 3 -5.66 1.41 13.78
N GLY A 4 -4.75 0.87 14.59
CA GLY A 4 -4.73 1.06 16.05
C GLY A 4 -5.77 0.23 16.82
N LYS A 5 -6.53 -0.63 16.15
CA LYS A 5 -7.54 -1.50 16.78
C LYS A 5 -6.94 -2.57 17.69
N ASP A 6 -5.75 -3.06 17.35
CA ASP A 6 -5.05 -4.12 18.08
C ASP A 6 -3.97 -3.59 19.04
N GLY A 7 -3.94 -2.26 19.27
CA GLY A 7 -2.98 -1.61 20.16
C GLY A 7 -2.14 -0.52 19.48
N PRO A 8 -1.23 0.13 20.23
CA PRO A 8 -0.33 1.13 19.68
C PRO A 8 0.64 0.49 18.67
N GLN A 9 1.06 1.28 17.69
CA GLN A 9 2.13 0.89 16.78
C GLN A 9 3.43 0.69 17.56
N PRO A 10 4.21 -0.38 17.29
CA PRO A 10 5.55 -0.55 17.84
C PRO A 10 6.52 0.57 17.44
N ASP A 11 7.39 0.98 18.38
CA ASP A 11 8.37 2.08 18.16
C ASP A 11 9.26 1.83 16.95
N LEU A 12 9.72 0.59 16.75
CA LEU A 12 10.56 0.21 15.59
C LEU A 12 9.91 0.61 14.25
N LEU A 13 8.61 0.40 14.10
CA LEU A 13 7.90 0.76 12.86
C LEU A 13 7.82 2.29 12.70
N SER A 14 7.80 3.03 13.81
CA SER A 14 7.84 4.49 13.78
C SER A 14 9.22 4.99 13.36
N ASP A 15 10.28 4.36 13.85
CA ASP A 15 11.66 4.68 13.47
C ASP A 15 11.90 4.44 11.97
N LEU A 16 11.45 3.29 11.45
CA LEU A 16 11.52 2.98 10.01
C LEU A 16 10.74 4.01 9.19
N SER A 17 9.56 4.44 9.66
CA SER A 17 8.78 5.49 9.01
C SER A 17 9.47 6.86 8.98
N GLN A 18 10.41 7.14 9.90
CA GLN A 18 11.17 8.40 9.86
C GLN A 18 12.17 8.43 8.72
N THR A 19 12.80 7.29 8.40
CA THR A 19 13.78 7.20 7.30
C THR A 19 13.18 7.71 5.98
N TRP A 20 11.91 7.42 5.70
CA TRP A 20 11.20 7.94 4.54
C TRP A 20 11.13 9.47 4.49
N LYS A 21 10.87 10.12 5.63
CA LYS A 21 10.80 11.59 5.72
C LYS A 21 12.17 12.23 5.65
N GLU A 22 13.19 11.55 6.16
CA GLU A 22 14.57 12.00 6.11
C GLU A 22 15.12 11.96 4.67
N GLN A 23 14.83 10.89 3.92
CA GLN A 23 15.23 10.75 2.52
C GLN A 23 14.39 11.64 1.58
N HIS A 24 13.16 11.99 1.97
CA HIS A 24 12.24 12.77 1.15
C HIS A 24 11.62 13.96 1.92
N PRO A 25 12.42 14.95 2.33
CA PRO A 25 11.95 16.06 3.17
C PRO A 25 10.91 16.96 2.48
N ASP A 26 10.92 16.98 1.15
CA ASP A 26 9.99 17.78 0.33
C ASP A 26 8.69 17.04 -0.01
N TRP A 27 8.57 15.76 0.37
CA TRP A 27 7.39 14.95 0.08
C TRP A 27 6.31 15.12 1.14
N THR A 28 5.05 14.94 0.73
CA THR A 28 3.93 14.84 1.68
C THR A 28 3.86 13.42 2.21
N TYR A 29 4.33 13.22 3.44
CA TYR A 29 4.20 11.95 4.13
C TYR A 29 2.82 11.80 4.80
N ILE A 30 2.09 10.71 4.49
CA ILE A 30 0.81 10.39 5.11
C ILE A 30 0.90 9.06 5.84
N PHE A 31 0.94 9.13 7.17
CA PHE A 31 0.63 7.97 8.00
C PHE A 31 -0.88 7.75 8.03
N TRP A 32 -1.33 6.61 7.50
CA TRP A 32 -2.72 6.16 7.49
C TRP A 32 -3.08 5.43 8.78
N ASN A 33 -3.62 6.18 9.75
CA ASN A 33 -4.20 5.64 10.99
C ASN A 33 -5.70 5.33 10.81
N GLY A 34 -6.33 4.73 11.82
CA GLY A 34 -7.76 4.39 11.79
C GLY A 34 -8.67 5.58 11.46
N GLU A 35 -8.44 6.74 12.07
CA GLU A 35 -9.26 7.95 11.82
C GLU A 35 -9.18 8.43 10.36
N LYS A 36 -7.98 8.47 9.77
CA LYS A 36 -7.80 8.85 8.36
C LYS A 36 -8.37 7.81 7.42
N ILE A 37 -8.25 6.53 7.77
CA ILE A 37 -8.85 5.42 7.01
C ILE A 37 -10.38 5.56 7.01
N ASP A 38 -11.00 5.79 8.16
CA ASP A 38 -12.46 5.95 8.28
C ASP A 38 -12.93 7.20 7.53
N ALA A 39 -12.20 8.32 7.61
CA ALA A 39 -12.49 9.55 6.88
C ALA A 39 -12.38 9.35 5.36
N PHE A 40 -11.34 8.64 4.90
CA PHE A 40 -11.17 8.30 3.49
C PHE A 40 -12.31 7.41 3.00
N MET A 41 -12.64 6.35 3.74
CA MET A 41 -13.73 5.44 3.38
C MET A 41 -15.12 6.08 3.39
N ALA A 42 -15.30 7.23 4.04
CA ALA A 42 -16.54 8.00 3.95
C ALA A 42 -16.80 8.55 2.52
N GLY A 43 -15.74 8.78 1.73
CA GLY A 43 -15.82 9.16 0.32
C GLY A 43 -15.98 7.98 -0.64
N HIS A 44 -15.80 6.75 -0.15
CA HIS A 44 -15.78 5.48 -0.91
C HIS A 44 -16.88 4.52 -0.43
N ALA A 45 -18.09 5.06 -0.27
CA ALA A 45 -19.20 4.36 0.37
C ALA A 45 -19.59 3.05 -0.36
N GLU A 46 -19.42 2.99 -1.68
CA GLU A 46 -19.66 1.80 -2.52
C GLU A 46 -18.77 0.62 -2.16
N TYR A 47 -17.62 0.86 -1.53
CA TYR A 47 -16.66 -0.15 -1.11
C TYR A 47 -16.79 -0.53 0.37
N ARG A 48 -17.63 0.18 1.13
CA ARG A 48 -17.73 0.05 2.60
C ARG A 48 -18.17 -1.34 3.05
N ASP A 49 -19.11 -1.96 2.35
CA ASP A 49 -19.60 -3.29 2.72
C ASP A 49 -18.53 -4.36 2.52
N VAL A 50 -17.81 -4.31 1.39
CA VAL A 50 -16.68 -5.20 1.11
C VAL A 50 -15.57 -4.99 2.13
N TYR A 51 -15.21 -3.73 2.41
CA TYR A 51 -14.21 -3.38 3.39
C TYR A 51 -14.53 -3.94 4.78
N ASN A 52 -15.77 -3.77 5.25
CA ASN A 52 -16.20 -4.27 6.56
C ASN A 52 -16.41 -5.79 6.60
N SER A 53 -16.55 -6.45 5.44
CA SER A 53 -16.68 -7.91 5.36
C SER A 53 -15.36 -8.63 5.66
N TYR A 54 -14.21 -7.95 5.54
CA TYR A 54 -12.90 -8.55 5.80
C TYR A 54 -12.65 -8.74 7.30
N PRO A 55 -12.49 -9.99 7.77
CA PRO A 55 -12.29 -10.28 9.18
C PRO A 55 -10.94 -9.76 9.72
N TYR A 56 -9.91 -9.69 8.87
CA TYR A 56 -8.56 -9.33 9.30
C TYR A 56 -8.19 -7.91 8.87
N ALA A 57 -7.47 -7.18 9.73
CA ALA A 57 -7.00 -5.84 9.44
C ALA A 57 -6.08 -5.81 8.20
N VAL A 58 -5.21 -6.80 8.05
CA VAL A 58 -4.33 -6.91 6.86
C VAL A 58 -5.11 -6.95 5.54
N GLN A 59 -6.25 -7.66 5.48
CA GLN A 59 -7.09 -7.71 4.28
C GLN A 59 -7.74 -6.36 3.96
N ARG A 60 -8.14 -5.63 5.00
CA ARG A 60 -8.64 -4.26 4.88
C ARG A 60 -7.56 -3.30 4.38
N TRP A 61 -6.33 -3.46 4.86
CA TRP A 61 -5.15 -2.70 4.44
C TRP A 61 -4.72 -3.03 3.01
N ASP A 62 -4.79 -4.31 2.63
CA ASP A 62 -4.58 -4.78 1.25
C ASP A 62 -5.58 -4.13 0.30
N MET A 63 -6.84 -3.99 0.69
CA MET A 63 -7.85 -3.32 -0.14
C MET A 63 -7.62 -1.81 -0.24
N ILE A 64 -7.49 -1.13 0.90
CA ILE A 64 -7.47 0.34 0.92
C ILE A 64 -6.22 0.92 0.26
N ARG A 65 -5.06 0.24 0.30
CA ARG A 65 -3.86 0.79 -0.36
C ARG A 65 -4.07 1.03 -1.86
N TYR A 66 -4.82 0.17 -2.54
CA TYR A 66 -5.16 0.37 -3.94
C TYR A 66 -6.14 1.51 -4.15
N LEU A 67 -7.09 1.73 -3.24
CA LEU A 67 -7.98 2.90 -3.30
C LEU A 67 -7.20 4.20 -3.08
N ILE A 68 -6.29 4.22 -2.11
CA ILE A 68 -5.41 5.37 -1.82
C ILE A 68 -4.56 5.69 -3.06
N LEU A 69 -3.86 4.69 -3.59
CA LEU A 69 -3.00 4.87 -4.76
C LEU A 69 -3.81 5.23 -6.02
N TYR A 70 -5.06 4.78 -6.14
CA TYR A 70 -5.93 5.17 -7.25
C TYR A 70 -6.31 6.65 -7.18
N GLU A 71 -6.62 7.16 -5.98
CA GLU A 71 -7.05 8.55 -5.80
C GLU A 71 -5.87 9.54 -5.81
N TYR A 72 -4.78 9.21 -5.14
CA TYR A 72 -3.65 10.12 -4.93
C TYR A 72 -2.45 9.87 -5.84
N GLY A 73 -2.31 8.65 -6.39
CA GLY A 73 -1.04 8.18 -6.91
C GLY A 73 0.03 8.13 -5.82
N GLY A 74 1.28 8.30 -6.22
CA GLY A 74 2.43 8.38 -5.32
C GLY A 74 2.93 7.00 -4.91
N ILE A 75 3.45 6.91 -3.68
CA ILE A 75 4.08 5.71 -3.15
C ILE A 75 3.33 5.20 -1.93
N TYR A 76 3.07 3.90 -1.94
CA TYR A 76 2.70 3.13 -0.76
C TYR A 76 3.88 2.26 -0.36
N ALA A 77 4.20 2.25 0.93
CA ALA A 77 5.12 1.32 1.55
C ALA A 77 4.53 0.81 2.88
N ASP A 78 4.73 -0.46 3.18
CA ASP A 78 4.43 -1.01 4.50
C ASP A 78 5.33 -0.39 5.58
N LEU A 79 4.87 -0.41 6.84
CA LEU A 79 5.54 0.31 7.93
C LEU A 79 6.88 -0.30 8.33
N ASP A 80 7.14 -1.53 7.91
CA ASP A 80 8.37 -2.27 8.16
C ASP A 80 9.40 -2.09 7.03
N TYR A 81 9.18 -1.16 6.11
CA TYR A 81 10.17 -0.76 5.11
C TYR A 81 11.08 0.35 5.60
N GLU A 82 12.38 0.11 5.52
CA GLU A 82 13.42 1.13 5.66
C GLU A 82 13.66 1.84 4.33
N CYS A 83 13.72 3.17 4.35
CA CYS A 83 14.11 3.98 3.20
C CYS A 83 15.60 4.31 3.27
N ILE A 84 16.39 3.64 2.44
CA ILE A 84 17.85 3.76 2.47
C ILE A 84 18.41 4.91 1.63
N ASP A 85 17.66 5.38 0.63
CA ASP A 85 18.07 6.45 -0.29
C ASP A 85 16.84 7.10 -0.97
N ALA A 86 17.04 8.27 -1.57
CA ALA A 86 16.03 8.97 -2.32
C ALA A 86 15.62 8.19 -3.60
N LEU A 87 14.32 8.15 -3.87
CA LEU A 87 13.76 7.34 -4.97
C LEU A 87 13.60 8.12 -6.28
N ASP A 88 13.83 9.43 -6.28
CA ASP A 88 13.56 10.31 -7.44
C ASP A 88 14.19 9.82 -8.73
N SER A 89 15.45 9.36 -8.67
CA SER A 89 16.17 8.84 -9.84
C SER A 89 15.68 7.46 -10.29
N LEU A 90 15.19 6.63 -9.36
CA LEU A 90 14.65 5.30 -9.66
C LEU A 90 13.29 5.41 -10.35
N LEU A 91 12.51 6.42 -9.99
CA LEU A 91 11.16 6.64 -10.50
C LEU A 91 11.12 7.56 -11.72
N GLU A 92 12.28 8.08 -12.14
CA GLU A 92 12.37 8.99 -13.28
C GLU A 92 11.92 8.27 -14.57
N ASN A 93 10.85 8.77 -15.18
CA ASN A 93 10.19 8.20 -16.37
C ASN A 93 9.45 6.88 -16.16
N GLU A 94 9.28 6.44 -14.92
CA GLU A 94 8.48 5.25 -14.60
C GLU A 94 7.05 5.65 -14.23
N PHE A 95 6.07 4.98 -14.85
CA PHE A 95 4.66 5.24 -14.59
C PHE A 95 4.10 4.31 -13.49
N CYS A 96 4.71 3.14 -13.29
CA CYS A 96 4.33 2.17 -12.26
C CYS A 96 5.53 1.29 -11.90
N CYS A 97 5.85 1.20 -10.60
CA CYS A 97 6.86 0.31 -10.07
C CYS A 97 6.25 -0.56 -8.97
N LEU A 98 6.44 -1.87 -9.09
CA LEU A 98 6.05 -2.86 -8.09
C LEU A 98 7.31 -3.53 -7.55
N ALA A 99 7.38 -3.71 -6.24
CA ALA A 99 8.51 -4.39 -5.64
C ALA A 99 8.46 -5.91 -5.91
N SER A 100 9.65 -6.46 -6.07
CA SER A 100 9.90 -7.90 -6.07
C SER A 100 10.05 -8.39 -4.65
N ASP A 101 9.41 -9.51 -4.32
CA ASP A 101 9.68 -10.23 -3.08
C ASP A 101 11.08 -10.88 -3.16
N PRO A 102 11.75 -11.11 -2.02
CA PRO A 102 13.04 -11.80 -1.98
C PRO A 102 12.99 -13.16 -2.70
N GLU A 103 14.08 -13.55 -3.36
CA GLU A 103 14.15 -14.82 -4.09
C GLU A 103 13.85 -16.03 -3.18
N GLU A 104 14.19 -15.93 -1.90
CA GLU A 104 13.90 -16.94 -0.88
C GLU A 104 12.40 -17.21 -0.77
N HIS A 105 11.57 -16.17 -0.82
CA HIS A 105 10.12 -16.30 -0.81
C HIS A 105 9.64 -16.99 -2.09
N ALA A 106 10.14 -16.58 -3.25
CA ALA A 106 9.79 -17.19 -4.53
C ALA A 106 10.11 -18.70 -4.56
N ARG A 107 11.26 -19.10 -3.99
CA ARG A 107 11.67 -20.50 -3.86
C ARG A 107 10.76 -21.32 -2.95
N ILE A 108 10.26 -20.75 -1.84
CA ILE A 108 9.32 -21.43 -0.94
C ILE A 108 8.03 -21.84 -1.69
N PHE A 109 7.60 -21.02 -2.64
CA PHE A 109 6.36 -21.23 -3.40
C PHE A 109 6.55 -21.85 -4.79
N ASP A 110 7.76 -22.31 -5.12
CA ASP A 110 8.14 -22.84 -6.44
C ASP A 110 7.76 -21.88 -7.58
N LYS A 111 8.08 -20.59 -7.39
CA LYS A 111 7.89 -19.52 -8.37
C LYS A 111 9.24 -18.97 -8.81
N ALA A 112 9.30 -18.55 -10.08
CA ALA A 112 10.47 -17.84 -10.61
C ALA A 112 10.62 -16.44 -9.98
N HIS A 113 9.49 -15.79 -9.69
CA HIS A 113 9.43 -14.43 -9.15
C HIS A 113 8.10 -14.22 -8.44
N ILE A 114 8.10 -13.41 -7.38
CA ILE A 114 6.89 -12.94 -6.71
C ILE A 114 6.92 -11.42 -6.70
N VAL A 115 5.84 -10.80 -7.13
CA VAL A 115 5.62 -9.36 -6.99
C VAL A 115 4.85 -9.14 -5.71
N THR A 116 5.31 -8.21 -4.88
CA THR A 116 4.66 -7.87 -3.61
C THR A 116 3.85 -6.59 -3.72
N ASN A 117 2.80 -6.49 -2.89
CA ASN A 117 1.99 -5.29 -2.73
C ASN A 117 2.44 -4.43 -1.54
N ALA A 118 3.57 -4.78 -0.91
CA ALA A 118 4.13 -4.09 0.25
C ALA A 118 4.86 -2.79 -0.12
N PHE A 119 5.30 -2.64 -1.38
CA PHE A 119 5.78 -1.37 -1.95
C PHE A 119 5.24 -1.19 -3.37
N ILE A 120 4.59 -0.07 -3.62
CA ILE A 120 3.99 0.29 -4.92
C ILE A 120 4.23 1.77 -5.15
N ALA A 121 4.80 2.13 -6.30
CA ALA A 121 4.85 3.50 -6.79
C ALA A 121 4.03 3.61 -8.07
N ILE A 122 3.17 4.62 -8.17
CA ILE A 122 2.33 4.84 -9.36
C ILE A 122 2.18 6.34 -9.62
N GLU A 123 2.27 6.75 -10.89
CA GLU A 123 1.97 8.11 -11.29
C GLU A 123 0.47 8.43 -11.03
N ALA A 124 0.19 9.64 -10.54
CA ALA A 124 -1.17 10.07 -10.26
C ALA A 124 -2.04 10.08 -11.53
N GLY A 125 -3.29 9.62 -11.42
CA GLY A 125 -4.24 9.62 -12.53
C GLY A 125 -4.12 8.46 -13.52
N LEU A 126 -3.23 7.49 -13.29
CA LEU A 126 -3.20 6.23 -14.01
C LEU A 126 -4.43 5.38 -13.69
N ARG A 127 -5.40 5.37 -14.62
CA ARG A 127 -6.66 4.63 -14.52
C ARG A 127 -6.52 3.09 -14.65
N TYR A 128 -5.30 2.55 -14.72
CA TYR A 128 -5.06 1.12 -14.95
C TYR A 128 -5.12 0.24 -13.69
N MET A 129 -5.22 0.82 -12.49
CA MET A 129 -5.73 0.07 -11.35
C MET A 129 -7.24 -0.09 -11.53
N GLY A 130 -7.62 -1.03 -12.39
CA GLY A 130 -9.00 -1.32 -12.71
C GLY A 130 -9.77 -1.68 -11.45
N LEU A 131 -10.45 -0.69 -10.86
CA LEU A 131 -11.43 -0.90 -9.79
C LEU A 131 -12.53 -1.89 -10.22
N GLU A 132 -12.69 -2.10 -11.53
CA GLU A 132 -13.51 -3.16 -12.13
C GLU A 132 -13.11 -4.57 -11.64
N LEU A 133 -11.84 -4.80 -11.24
CA LEU A 133 -11.37 -6.06 -10.65
C LEU A 133 -11.57 -6.15 -9.13
N ILE A 134 -11.75 -5.02 -8.45
CA ILE A 134 -12.08 -4.94 -7.02
C ILE A 134 -13.60 -5.15 -6.82
N SER A 135 -14.39 -5.00 -7.89
CA SER A 135 -15.79 -5.47 -7.91
C SER A 135 -15.81 -7.00 -8.01
N GLY A 136 -16.03 -7.66 -6.87
CA GLY A 136 -15.97 -9.11 -6.73
C GLY A 136 -16.94 -9.91 -7.60
N LYS A 137 -16.53 -10.21 -8.84
CA LYS A 137 -16.98 -11.38 -9.59
C LYS A 137 -15.81 -12.34 -9.78
N TRP A 138 -15.61 -13.17 -8.76
CA TRP A 138 -14.76 -14.35 -8.86
C TRP A 138 -15.39 -15.30 -9.89
N TYR A 139 -14.83 -15.38 -11.08
CA TYR A 139 -15.11 -16.50 -11.98
C TYR A 139 -14.29 -17.69 -11.48
N HIS A 140 -14.97 -18.70 -10.95
CA HIS A 140 -14.38 -20.00 -10.71
C HIS A 140 -13.85 -20.57 -12.04
N ALA A 141 -12.55 -20.87 -12.07
CA ALA A 141 -11.94 -21.80 -13.02
C ALA A 141 -11.38 -22.99 -12.23
#